data_AF-A0A915PQ05-F1
#
_entry.id   AF-A0A915PQ05-F1
#
_cell.length_a   1.000
_cell.length_b   1.000
_cell.length_c   1.000
_cell.angle_alpha   90.00
_cell.angle_beta   90.00
_cell.angle_gamma   90.00
#
_symmetry.space_group_name_H-M   'P 1'
#
loop_
_entity.id
_entity.type
_entity.pdbx_description
1 polymer ?
#
loop_
_entity_poly.entity_id
_entity_poly.type
_entity_poly.pdbx_seq_one_letter_code
_entity_poly.pdbx_strand_id
1 'polypeptide(L)'
;MRLLTLRWKFANCGTLTSEVHCTRIAPLQGSAANMDDSGKRVQEISATVADLTLKETLCLNFSDGMRTQIHTIEYVRMEQQFPVSASYKFAIPVITTSCICDCAGAEQHCTVDDYKYKNYVCYRTYHAHQSSSGCLMSSKSEVCCEVEFEPYASKTYTAVKLTQPDMIIILRHRIYERVTNQWAEAASEEFEAVVNRGSAKMETIDKRKMEIRTTTSRAIREMSNGMYYFANDNRVLMMGVRLNEPTESDIHKLGWFRTNGNSWFIRNGIIKITDSQHITMENCKGQLYLTRYNAEYFMTNGDRIMDLDLGYRVDEQNWIERVEISGDDRVIRVIHAEGTVIHGGKGTLIGYVHRSEDKSSTDWSFSIEIGTATRTKFTATIGGIPPGIISDRYVCLQPAGDATAEQCKWLNYEAAPLQQRQMAHRWQAGIGNCPGCNERGIENFLLKLDPRQWFDGLNSTTEAATFAFEIALIIATILATVLICTKCIIPLARCTISFSKPPKK
;
A
#
# COMPACT_ATOMS: atom_id res chain seq x y z
N MET A 1 77.66 -9.78 28.46
CA MET A 1 77.44 -10.56 27.21
C MET A 1 76.07 -11.24 27.36
N ARG A 2 75.03 -10.77 26.64
CA ARG A 2 74.37 -11.47 25.50
C ARG A 2 73.91 -12.92 25.83
N LEU A 3 72.68 -13.38 25.55
CA LEU A 3 71.46 -12.76 24.98
C LEU A 3 70.24 -13.72 25.17
N LEU A 4 69.00 -13.19 25.15
CA LEU A 4 67.71 -13.75 24.63
C LEU A 4 67.51 -15.29 24.48
N THR A 5 66.40 -15.91 24.89
CA THR A 5 65.00 -15.76 24.40
C THR A 5 64.03 -16.47 25.39
N LEU A 6 62.88 -15.94 25.82
CA LEU A 6 61.60 -15.65 25.14
C LEU A 6 60.85 -16.87 24.54
N ARG A 7 59.72 -17.26 25.17
CA ARG A 7 58.54 -17.80 24.48
C ARG A 7 57.25 -17.46 25.20
N TRP A 8 56.32 -16.84 24.48
CA TRP A 8 55.01 -16.43 24.98
C TRP A 8 54.00 -17.59 25.03
N LYS A 9 53.01 -17.49 25.91
CA LYS A 9 51.67 -18.05 25.66
C LYS A 9 50.66 -16.92 25.62
N PHE A 10 49.86 -16.90 24.56
CA PHE A 10 48.80 -15.92 24.36
C PHE A 10 47.70 -16.09 25.42
N ALA A 11 47.44 -15.03 26.17
CA ALA A 11 46.11 -14.72 26.66
C ALA A 11 45.68 -13.43 25.96
N ASN A 12 44.81 -13.54 24.95
CA ASN A 12 44.16 -12.37 24.35
C ASN A 12 43.13 -11.81 25.34
N CYS A 13 43.62 -11.06 26.33
CA CYS A 13 42.76 -10.19 27.12
C CYS A 13 42.48 -8.94 26.28
N GLY A 14 41.21 -8.73 25.91
CA GLY A 14 40.84 -7.66 25.00
C GLY A 14 41.13 -6.27 25.59
N THR A 15 41.94 -5.49 24.89
CA THR A 15 42.12 -4.06 25.16
C THR A 15 40.88 -3.30 24.71
N LEU A 16 39.86 -3.22 25.57
CA LEU A 16 38.74 -2.31 25.39
C LEU A 16 38.89 -1.08 26.31
N THR A 17 39.92 -0.28 26.05
CA THR A 17 40.11 1.02 26.72
C THR A 17 39.22 2.09 26.07
N SER A 18 37.90 1.96 26.21
CA SER A 18 36.95 2.95 25.71
C SER A 18 36.88 4.14 26.66
N GLU A 19 37.79 5.10 26.51
CA GLU A 19 37.55 6.46 27.01
C GLU A 19 36.25 6.98 26.42
N VAL A 20 35.29 7.37 27.25
CA VAL A 20 34.00 7.89 26.78
C VAL A 20 34.21 9.26 26.12
N HIS A 21 33.55 9.53 25.00
CA HIS A 21 33.49 10.91 24.48
C HIS A 21 32.49 11.73 25.30
N CYS A 22 32.88 12.93 25.68
CA CYS A 22 32.00 13.88 26.33
C CYS A 22 31.79 15.04 25.35
N THR A 23 30.59 15.14 24.79
CA THR A 23 30.25 16.18 23.82
C THR A 23 30.37 17.55 24.49
N ARG A 24 30.92 18.54 23.79
CA ARG A 24 31.14 19.88 24.33
C ARG A 24 29.85 20.70 24.36
N ILE A 25 29.01 20.43 25.36
CA ILE A 25 27.73 21.11 25.58
C ILE A 25 27.94 22.33 26.50
N ALA A 26 27.13 23.38 26.33
CA ALA A 26 27.10 24.56 27.18
C ALA A 26 25.89 24.49 28.15
N PRO A 27 26.03 23.93 29.37
CA PRO A 27 24.92 23.76 30.28
C PRO A 27 24.50 25.08 30.94
N LEU A 28 23.20 25.23 31.17
CA LEU A 28 22.64 26.20 32.11
C LEU A 28 22.57 25.54 33.49
N GLN A 29 23.26 26.12 34.48
CA GLN A 29 23.25 25.65 35.86
C GLN A 29 22.51 26.63 36.77
N GLY A 30 21.74 26.09 37.71
CA GLY A 30 21.05 26.87 38.74
C GLY A 30 20.89 26.09 40.03
N SER A 31 20.54 26.78 41.12
CA SER A 31 20.21 26.17 42.40
C SER A 31 18.81 26.59 42.85
N ALA A 32 18.01 25.62 43.25
CA ALA A 32 16.72 25.83 43.92
C ALA A 32 16.86 25.44 45.39
N ALA A 33 16.42 26.29 46.30
CA ALA A 33 16.39 25.98 47.73
C ALA A 33 14.94 25.81 48.19
N ASN A 34 14.59 24.61 48.67
CA ASN A 34 13.34 24.39 49.40
C ASN A 34 13.48 25.05 50.77
N MET A 35 12.50 25.89 51.12
CA MET A 35 12.37 26.49 52.45
C MET A 35 11.31 25.75 53.26
N ASP A 36 11.47 25.70 54.58
CA ASP A 36 10.37 25.33 55.48
C ASP A 36 9.37 26.50 55.65
N ASP A 37 8.29 26.24 56.37
CA ASP A 37 7.27 27.23 56.72
C ASP A 37 7.82 28.42 57.54
N SER A 38 9.06 28.34 58.05
CA SER A 38 9.77 29.43 58.73
C SER A 38 10.72 30.22 57.82
N GLY A 39 10.76 29.90 56.51
CA GLY A 39 11.64 30.54 55.52
C GLY A 39 13.10 30.08 55.58
N LYS A 40 13.42 29.07 56.38
CA LYS A 40 14.77 28.53 56.51
C LYS A 40 15.02 27.48 55.42
N ARG A 41 16.19 27.52 54.78
CA ARG A 41 16.57 26.55 53.74
C ARG A 41 16.71 25.14 54.35
N VAL A 42 15.92 24.20 53.85
CA VAL A 42 15.90 22.78 54.28
C VAL A 42 16.70 21.90 53.33
N GLN A 43 16.61 22.18 52.03
CA GLN A 43 17.23 21.35 50.99
C GLN A 43 17.65 22.24 49.82
N GLU A 44 18.87 22.06 49.33
CA GLU A 44 19.39 22.73 48.13
C GLU A 44 19.50 21.71 47.00
N ILE A 45 18.91 22.05 45.85
CA ILE A 45 18.81 21.20 44.67
C ILE A 45 19.52 21.93 43.53
N SER A 46 20.66 21.42 43.09
CA SER A 46 21.32 21.89 41.88
C SER A 46 20.64 21.32 40.64
N ALA A 47 20.20 22.19 39.75
CA ALA A 47 19.63 21.83 38.46
C ALA A 47 20.65 22.14 37.35
N THR A 48 20.84 21.21 36.43
CA THR A 48 21.62 21.40 35.19
C THR A 48 20.71 21.11 34.02
N VAL A 49 20.55 22.09 33.13
CA VAL A 49 19.81 21.97 31.86
C VAL A 49 20.84 22.00 30.73
N ALA A 50 20.73 21.05 29.81
CA ALA A 50 21.63 20.89 28.69
C ALA A 50 20.82 20.36 27.50
N ASP A 51 20.96 21.00 26.35
CA ASP A 51 20.40 20.48 25.10
C ASP A 51 21.29 19.33 24.60
N LEU A 52 20.66 18.26 24.11
CA LEU A 52 21.31 17.07 23.59
C LEU A 52 20.74 16.71 22.22
N THR A 53 21.60 16.56 21.22
CA THR A 53 21.24 16.05 19.89
C THR A 53 21.49 14.53 19.79
N LEU A 54 21.05 13.92 18.69
CA LEU A 54 21.11 12.46 18.51
C LEU A 54 22.57 11.96 18.55
N LYS A 55 22.82 10.87 19.27
CA LYS A 55 24.15 10.27 19.53
C LYS A 55 25.12 11.10 20.39
N GLU A 56 24.74 12.30 20.86
CA GLU A 56 25.55 13.06 21.83
C GLU A 56 25.61 12.40 23.20
N THR A 57 26.63 12.73 23.98
CA THR A 57 26.81 12.23 25.34
C THR A 57 27.23 13.35 26.29
N LEU A 58 26.34 13.69 27.22
CA LEU A 58 26.61 14.57 28.34
C LEU A 58 27.38 13.80 29.41
N CYS A 59 28.49 14.37 29.89
CA CYS A 59 29.24 13.85 31.03
C CYS A 59 29.13 14.80 32.23
N LEU A 60 28.79 14.26 33.39
CA LEU A 60 28.70 14.96 34.67
C LEU A 60 29.67 14.31 35.65
N ASN A 61 30.54 15.10 36.29
CA ASN A 61 31.49 14.63 37.29
C ASN A 61 30.97 14.95 38.69
N PHE A 62 30.72 13.91 39.49
CA PHE A 62 30.28 14.01 40.88
C PHE A 62 31.44 13.63 41.80
N SER A 63 31.72 14.49 42.79
CA SER A 63 32.75 14.26 43.80
C SER A 63 32.15 14.48 45.19
N ASP A 64 32.10 13.42 45.98
CA ASP A 64 31.62 13.42 47.38
C ASP A 64 32.81 13.38 48.36
N GLY A 65 33.95 13.97 47.96
CA GLY A 65 35.22 13.98 48.70
C GLY A 65 35.96 12.64 48.79
N MET A 66 35.25 11.52 48.92
CA MET A 66 35.80 10.17 49.03
C MET A 66 35.74 9.34 47.74
N ARG A 67 34.83 9.67 46.81
CA ARG A 67 34.69 8.99 45.51
C ARG A 67 34.42 10.00 44.41
N THR A 68 35.06 9.79 43.26
CA THR A 68 34.78 10.50 42.00
C THR A 68 34.00 9.57 41.08
N GLN A 69 32.78 9.95 40.71
CA GLN A 69 31.91 9.21 39.81
C GLN A 69 31.66 10.06 38.55
N ILE A 70 31.85 9.50 37.35
CA ILE A 70 31.42 10.14 36.10
C ILE A 70 30.11 9.51 35.68
N HIS A 71 29.06 10.34 35.59
CA HIS A 71 27.77 9.95 35.04
C HIS A 71 27.73 10.38 33.58
N THR A 72 27.33 9.49 32.68
CA THR A 72 27.22 9.78 31.25
C THR A 72 25.80 9.52 30.77
N ILE A 73 25.19 10.49 30.10
CA ILE A 73 23.84 10.39 29.51
C ILE A 73 24.00 10.47 27.99
N GLU A 74 23.82 9.35 27.30
CA GLU A 74 23.93 9.20 25.85
C GLU A 74 22.53 9.23 25.21
N TYR A 75 22.31 10.07 24.19
CA TYR A 75 21.07 10.03 23.39
C TYR A 75 21.19 8.94 22.31
N VAL A 76 20.74 7.73 22.64
CA VAL A 76 20.99 6.53 21.80
C VAL A 76 20.22 6.55 20.49
N ARG A 77 18.90 6.79 20.52
CA ARG A 77 18.02 6.74 19.34
C ARG A 77 16.69 7.45 19.60
N MET A 78 16.05 7.85 18.51
CA MET A 78 14.73 8.48 18.49
C MET A 78 13.76 7.58 17.72
N GLU A 79 12.59 7.32 18.31
CA GLU A 79 11.57 6.41 17.78
C GLU A 79 10.22 7.13 17.66
N GLN A 80 9.50 6.89 16.57
CA GLN A 80 8.08 7.19 16.42
C GLN A 80 7.30 5.88 16.50
N GLN A 81 6.45 5.74 17.51
CA GLN A 81 5.57 4.57 17.65
C GLN A 81 4.14 4.96 17.26
N PHE A 82 3.70 4.45 16.11
CA PHE A 82 2.39 4.68 15.52
C PHE A 82 1.41 3.59 15.94
N PRO A 83 0.30 3.93 16.64
CA PRO A 83 -0.80 3.01 16.86
C PRO A 83 -1.52 2.71 15.54
N VAL A 84 -1.83 1.44 15.31
CA VAL A 84 -2.69 1.00 14.20
C VAL A 84 -4.14 1.05 14.67
N SER A 85 -4.88 2.06 14.22
CA SER A 85 -6.30 2.26 14.57
C SER A 85 -7.24 1.28 13.88
N ALA A 86 -6.87 0.80 12.69
CA ALA A 86 -7.62 -0.17 11.92
C ALA A 86 -6.72 -0.83 10.87
N SER A 87 -7.05 -2.05 10.47
CA SER A 87 -6.34 -2.78 9.42
C SER A 87 -7.30 -3.64 8.59
N TYR A 88 -6.88 -4.01 7.37
CA TYR A 88 -7.56 -5.02 6.57
C TYR A 88 -6.59 -5.70 5.61
N LYS A 89 -6.89 -6.95 5.22
CA LYS A 89 -6.10 -7.71 4.25
C LYS A 89 -6.66 -7.56 2.84
N PHE A 90 -5.77 -7.39 1.87
CA PHE A 90 -6.11 -7.22 0.46
C PHE A 90 -5.10 -7.93 -0.46
N ALA A 91 -5.44 -8.06 -1.73
CA ALA A 91 -4.55 -8.50 -2.79
C ALA A 91 -4.68 -7.59 -4.01
N ILE A 92 -3.75 -7.72 -4.94
CA ILE A 92 -3.88 -7.16 -6.28
C ILE A 92 -4.58 -8.23 -7.12
N PRO A 93 -5.79 -7.97 -7.65
CA PRO A 93 -6.52 -8.95 -8.43
C PRO A 93 -5.97 -9.07 -9.85
N VAL A 94 -5.89 -10.30 -10.34
CA VAL A 94 -5.92 -10.62 -11.76
C VAL A 94 -7.38 -10.65 -12.18
N ILE A 95 -7.75 -9.90 -13.22
CA ILE A 95 -9.09 -9.91 -13.80
C ILE A 95 -9.07 -10.77 -15.05
N THR A 96 -9.94 -11.77 -15.08
CA THR A 96 -10.26 -12.59 -16.26
C THR A 96 -11.70 -12.31 -16.67
N THR A 97 -11.99 -12.36 -17.98
CA THR A 97 -13.29 -11.92 -18.51
C THR A 97 -13.70 -12.80 -19.69
N SER A 98 -14.77 -13.56 -19.51
CA SER A 98 -15.43 -14.34 -20.55
C SER A 98 -16.74 -13.64 -20.92
N CYS A 99 -17.00 -13.42 -22.21
CA CYS A 99 -18.24 -12.81 -22.66
C CYS A 99 -18.87 -13.60 -23.80
N ILE A 100 -20.21 -13.65 -23.81
CA ILE A 100 -21.02 -14.25 -24.88
C ILE A 100 -21.93 -13.19 -25.49
N CYS A 101 -22.25 -13.34 -26.77
CA CYS A 101 -23.08 -12.39 -27.53
C CYS A 101 -24.20 -13.09 -28.29
N ASP A 102 -25.43 -12.62 -28.09
CA ASP A 102 -26.62 -13.10 -28.78
C ASP A 102 -27.09 -12.08 -29.83
N CYS A 103 -27.23 -12.56 -31.05
CA CYS A 103 -27.91 -11.87 -32.13
C CYS A 103 -29.43 -11.94 -31.91
N ALA A 104 -30.10 -10.79 -32.02
CA ALA A 104 -31.57 -10.75 -31.95
C ALA A 104 -32.23 -11.76 -32.93
N GLY A 105 -33.17 -12.55 -32.40
CA GLY A 105 -33.84 -13.63 -33.13
C GLY A 105 -33.03 -14.91 -33.29
N ALA A 106 -31.99 -15.14 -32.48
CA ALA A 106 -31.41 -16.45 -32.23
C ALA A 106 -31.96 -17.07 -30.92
N GLU A 107 -31.45 -18.24 -30.52
CA GLU A 107 -31.68 -18.78 -29.19
C GLU A 107 -31.06 -17.84 -28.13
N GLN A 108 -31.78 -17.58 -27.03
CA GLN A 108 -31.37 -16.65 -25.99
C GLN A 108 -30.62 -17.38 -24.88
N HIS A 109 -29.31 -17.19 -24.84
CA HIS A 109 -28.43 -17.65 -23.76
C HIS A 109 -28.10 -16.52 -22.78
N CYS A 110 -28.18 -15.27 -23.24
CA CYS A 110 -27.95 -14.05 -22.47
C CYS A 110 -29.29 -13.42 -22.07
N THR A 111 -29.76 -13.68 -20.85
CA THR A 111 -30.95 -13.02 -20.29
C THR A 111 -30.58 -12.04 -19.18
N VAL A 112 -31.40 -11.00 -19.00
CA VAL A 112 -31.25 -10.05 -17.88
C VAL A 112 -31.34 -10.78 -16.54
N ASP A 113 -32.27 -11.72 -16.37
CA ASP A 113 -32.48 -12.37 -15.07
C ASP A 113 -31.39 -13.41 -14.73
N ASP A 114 -30.71 -13.99 -15.72
CA ASP A 114 -29.62 -14.95 -15.48
C ASP A 114 -28.27 -14.32 -15.21
N TYR A 115 -28.02 -13.14 -15.80
CA TYR A 115 -26.74 -12.42 -15.76
C TYR A 115 -26.77 -11.12 -14.96
N LYS A 116 -27.92 -10.74 -14.39
CA LYS A 116 -27.99 -9.70 -13.37
C LYS A 116 -27.66 -10.28 -11.99
N TYR A 117 -26.51 -9.89 -11.48
CA TYR A 117 -26.22 -9.83 -10.03
C TYR A 117 -26.31 -11.17 -9.26
N LYS A 118 -25.38 -12.09 -9.53
CA LYS A 118 -25.09 -13.28 -8.71
C LYS A 118 -23.71 -13.16 -8.03
N ASN A 119 -23.44 -13.95 -6.99
CA ASN A 119 -22.33 -13.76 -6.03
C ASN A 119 -21.23 -14.84 -6.07
N TYR A 120 -20.09 -14.53 -5.43
CA TYR A 120 -18.81 -15.28 -5.28
C TYR A 120 -17.77 -15.07 -6.38
N VAL A 121 -16.85 -14.12 -6.16
CA VAL A 121 -15.56 -13.82 -6.88
C VAL A 121 -15.56 -13.87 -8.42
N CYS A 122 -16.74 -13.98 -8.99
CA CYS A 122 -17.13 -13.94 -10.38
C CYS A 122 -18.38 -13.06 -10.40
N TYR A 123 -18.35 -11.99 -11.19
CA TYR A 123 -19.45 -11.04 -11.32
C TYR A 123 -20.03 -11.15 -12.71
N ARG A 124 -21.35 -11.34 -12.78
CA ARG A 124 -22.07 -11.31 -14.05
C ARG A 124 -22.51 -9.89 -14.40
N THR A 125 -22.22 -9.47 -15.62
CA THR A 125 -22.60 -8.16 -16.17
C THR A 125 -23.39 -8.33 -17.45
N TYR A 126 -24.35 -7.43 -17.67
CA TYR A 126 -25.25 -7.44 -18.82
C TYR A 126 -25.15 -6.12 -19.58
N HIS A 127 -24.89 -6.21 -20.88
CA HIS A 127 -24.69 -5.07 -21.76
C HIS A 127 -25.65 -5.16 -22.96
N ALA A 128 -26.80 -4.49 -22.84
CA ALA A 128 -27.76 -4.35 -23.92
C ALA A 128 -27.20 -3.49 -25.07
N HIS A 129 -27.89 -3.56 -26.22
CA HIS A 129 -27.79 -2.58 -27.32
C HIS A 129 -26.42 -2.54 -28.02
N GLN A 130 -25.75 -3.68 -28.11
CA GLN A 130 -24.43 -3.82 -28.70
C GLN A 130 -24.46 -3.93 -30.24
N SER A 131 -23.27 -3.91 -30.84
CA SER A 131 -23.08 -4.00 -32.30
C SER A 131 -23.58 -5.32 -32.87
N SER A 132 -24.45 -5.26 -33.86
CA SER A 132 -24.97 -6.41 -34.62
C SER A 132 -23.99 -6.92 -35.69
N SER A 133 -22.71 -6.53 -35.63
CA SER A 133 -21.65 -7.05 -36.50
C SER A 133 -21.60 -8.59 -36.47
N GLY A 134 -21.61 -9.21 -37.64
CA GLY A 134 -21.67 -10.67 -37.80
C GLY A 134 -23.08 -11.28 -37.69
N CYS A 135 -24.09 -10.54 -37.22
CA CYS A 135 -25.47 -10.99 -37.18
C CYS A 135 -26.16 -10.87 -38.56
N LEU A 136 -27.14 -11.75 -38.81
CA LEU A 136 -27.98 -11.71 -40.00
C LEU A 136 -29.05 -10.59 -39.99
N MET A 137 -29.35 -10.05 -38.81
CA MET A 137 -30.31 -8.96 -38.62
C MET A 137 -29.57 -7.73 -38.08
N SER A 138 -29.95 -6.54 -38.55
CA SER A 138 -29.35 -5.27 -38.12
C SER A 138 -29.78 -4.81 -36.73
N SER A 139 -30.84 -5.40 -36.17
CA SER A 139 -31.28 -5.23 -34.78
C SER A 139 -30.13 -5.51 -33.80
N LYS A 140 -30.02 -4.65 -32.77
CA LYS A 140 -28.92 -4.67 -31.80
C LYS A 140 -28.78 -6.02 -31.10
N SER A 141 -27.55 -6.37 -30.75
CA SER A 141 -27.22 -7.57 -29.98
C SER A 141 -27.23 -7.33 -28.46
N GLU A 142 -27.24 -8.42 -27.71
CA GLU A 142 -27.18 -8.44 -26.25
C GLU A 142 -25.94 -9.23 -25.83
N VAL A 143 -25.23 -8.75 -24.79
CA VAL A 143 -23.95 -9.31 -24.37
C VAL A 143 -23.95 -9.56 -22.87
N CYS A 144 -23.51 -10.75 -22.50
CA CYS A 144 -23.40 -11.19 -21.12
C CYS A 144 -21.95 -11.56 -20.84
N CYS A 145 -21.39 -11.08 -19.73
CA CYS A 145 -20.03 -11.42 -19.31
C CYS A 145 -20.00 -12.02 -17.91
N GLU A 146 -18.99 -12.87 -17.70
CA GLU A 146 -18.54 -13.36 -16.41
C GLU A 146 -17.13 -12.78 -16.17
N VAL A 147 -16.98 -12.06 -15.06
CA VAL A 147 -15.74 -11.37 -14.68
C VAL A 147 -15.21 -11.96 -13.38
N GLU A 148 -14.14 -12.75 -13.49
CA GLU A 148 -13.51 -13.46 -12.38
C GLU A 148 -12.31 -12.67 -11.82
N PHE A 149 -12.06 -12.81 -10.52
CA PHE A 149 -11.00 -12.09 -9.81
C PHE A 149 -10.16 -13.05 -8.95
N GLU A 150 -8.85 -13.12 -9.20
CA GLU A 150 -7.95 -13.98 -8.43
C GLU A 150 -6.79 -13.18 -7.78
N PRO A 151 -6.33 -13.51 -6.57
CA PRO A 151 -5.18 -12.85 -5.96
C PRO A 151 -3.88 -13.19 -6.72
N TYR A 152 -3.25 -12.18 -7.34
CA TYR A 152 -2.05 -12.39 -8.14
C TYR A 152 -0.93 -13.10 -7.37
N ALA A 153 -0.44 -14.21 -7.93
CA ALA A 153 0.59 -15.06 -7.35
C ALA A 153 0.31 -15.45 -5.87
N SER A 154 -0.97 -15.52 -5.48
CA SER A 154 -1.44 -15.71 -4.10
C SER A 154 -0.88 -14.71 -3.08
N LYS A 155 -0.33 -13.57 -3.52
CA LYS A 155 0.27 -12.56 -2.63
C LYS A 155 -0.79 -11.83 -1.84
N THR A 156 -0.50 -11.61 -0.56
CA THR A 156 -1.40 -10.89 0.35
C THR A 156 -0.68 -9.73 1.02
N TYR A 157 -1.42 -8.64 1.17
CA TYR A 157 -0.96 -7.39 1.74
C TYR A 157 -1.87 -7.01 2.91
N THR A 158 -1.32 -6.32 3.90
CA THR A 158 -2.09 -5.76 5.01
C THR A 158 -2.03 -4.24 4.94
N ALA A 159 -3.19 -3.62 4.78
CA ALA A 159 -3.38 -2.18 4.91
C ALA A 159 -3.57 -1.82 6.39
N VAL A 160 -2.96 -0.72 6.83
CA VAL A 160 -3.01 -0.22 8.21
C VAL A 160 -3.27 1.29 8.23
N LYS A 161 -4.12 1.74 9.16
CA LYS A 161 -4.39 3.15 9.41
C LYS A 161 -3.63 3.63 10.63
N LEU A 162 -2.54 4.38 10.40
CA LEU A 162 -1.68 4.93 11.45
C LEU A 162 -2.26 6.24 11.98
N THR A 163 -2.38 6.36 13.30
CA THR A 163 -2.79 7.60 13.98
C THR A 163 -1.60 8.48 14.33
N GLN A 164 -1.79 9.52 15.15
CA GLN A 164 -0.70 10.31 15.71
C GLN A 164 0.30 9.39 16.46
N PRO A 165 1.62 9.53 16.25
CA PRO A 165 2.61 8.73 16.94
C PRO A 165 2.86 9.22 18.38
N ASP A 166 3.31 8.30 19.23
CA ASP A 166 4.09 8.68 20.40
C ASP A 166 5.56 8.90 20.01
N MET A 167 6.11 10.02 20.49
CA MET A 167 7.51 10.39 20.29
C MET A 167 8.33 9.84 21.46
N ILE A 168 9.23 8.90 21.18
CA ILE A 168 10.02 8.24 22.20
C ILE A 168 11.50 8.52 21.97
N ILE A 169 12.14 9.01 23.03
CA ILE A 169 13.59 9.21 23.10
C ILE A 169 14.17 8.12 23.97
N ILE A 170 15.19 7.42 23.47
CA ILE A 170 15.92 6.43 24.26
C ILE A 170 17.24 7.05 24.71
N LEU A 171 17.39 7.19 26.03
CA LEU A 171 18.60 7.65 26.66
C LEU A 171 19.28 6.48 27.37
N ARG A 172 20.61 6.47 27.40
CA ARG A 172 21.40 5.51 28.18
C ARG A 172 22.18 6.24 29.26
N HIS A 173 21.90 5.92 30.51
CA HIS A 173 22.67 6.40 31.66
C HIS A 173 23.72 5.35 32.04
N ARG A 174 24.99 5.76 32.09
CA ARG A 174 26.07 4.96 32.68
C ARG A 174 26.73 5.68 33.84
N ILE A 175 27.28 4.91 34.76
CA ILE A 175 28.09 5.39 35.89
C ILE A 175 29.47 4.75 35.79
N TYR A 176 30.51 5.56 35.78
CA TYR A 176 31.90 5.13 35.82
C TYR A 176 32.52 5.47 37.18
N GLU A 177 33.15 4.49 37.81
CA GLU A 177 33.93 4.66 39.03
C GLU A 177 35.43 4.52 38.75
N ARG A 178 36.25 5.22 39.53
CA ARG A 178 37.71 5.17 39.39
C ARG A 178 38.30 4.04 40.24
N VAL A 179 38.60 2.91 39.62
CA VAL A 179 39.21 1.73 40.24
C VAL A 179 40.68 1.64 39.82
N THR A 180 41.61 1.60 40.77
CA THR A 180 43.05 1.45 40.50
C THR A 180 43.60 2.40 39.42
N ASN A 181 43.22 3.67 39.47
CA ASN A 181 43.55 4.72 38.48
C ASN A 181 43.01 4.51 37.04
N GLN A 182 42.10 3.58 36.82
CA GLN A 182 41.35 3.42 35.57
C GLN A 182 39.86 3.69 35.80
N TRP A 183 39.14 4.11 34.76
CA TRP A 183 37.68 4.23 34.81
C TRP A 183 37.07 2.87 34.46
N ALA A 184 36.19 2.37 35.33
CA ALA A 184 35.43 1.14 35.11
C ALA A 184 33.93 1.48 35.09
N GLU A 185 33.18 0.90 34.15
CA GLU A 185 31.71 0.98 34.15
C GLU A 185 31.18 0.21 35.36
N ALA A 186 30.46 0.90 36.25
CA ALA A 186 29.85 0.34 37.45
C ALA A 186 28.35 0.05 37.27
N ALA A 187 27.68 0.79 36.40
CA ALA A 187 26.28 0.58 36.03
C ALA A 187 25.97 1.14 34.65
N SER A 188 25.00 0.54 33.94
CA SER A 188 24.45 1.01 32.67
C SER A 188 22.97 0.63 32.57
N GLU A 189 22.10 1.58 32.23
CA GLU A 189 20.66 1.40 32.01
C GLU A 189 20.19 2.21 30.80
N GLU A 190 19.29 1.64 29.99
CA GLU A 190 18.54 2.38 28.96
C GLU A 190 17.14 2.69 29.48
N PHE A 191 16.65 3.90 29.21
CA PHE A 191 15.31 4.32 29.58
C PHE A 191 14.60 5.03 28.42
N GLU A 192 13.29 4.80 28.35
CA GLU A 192 12.41 5.32 27.31
C GLU A 192 11.65 6.54 27.83
N ALA A 193 11.80 7.68 27.16
CA ALA A 193 11.11 8.92 27.49
C ALA A 193 10.06 9.24 26.42
N VAL A 194 8.77 9.16 26.79
CA VAL A 194 7.65 9.64 25.95
C VAL A 194 7.55 11.16 26.10
N VAL A 195 7.98 11.89 25.08
CA VAL A 195 8.30 13.33 25.18
C VAL A 195 7.29 14.27 24.51
N ASN A 196 6.32 13.74 23.77
CA ASN A 196 5.16 14.49 23.23
C ASN A 196 4.05 14.73 24.27
N ARG A 197 4.14 14.13 25.46
CA ARG A 197 3.11 14.21 26.53
C ARG A 197 3.51 15.10 27.71
N GLY A 198 4.60 15.86 27.59
CA GLY A 198 5.15 16.71 28.66
C GLY A 198 6.60 16.34 29.00
N SER A 199 7.03 16.65 30.22
CA SER A 199 8.35 16.22 30.71
C SER A 199 8.30 14.76 31.18
N ALA A 200 9.18 13.92 30.65
CA ALA A 200 9.42 12.60 31.20
C ALA A 200 10.39 12.71 32.38
N LYS A 201 10.03 12.13 33.53
CA LYS A 201 10.90 12.03 34.72
C LYS A 201 11.44 10.60 34.84
N MET A 202 12.75 10.48 35.09
CA MET A 202 13.40 9.24 35.52
C MET A 202 14.06 9.43 36.89
N GLU A 203 13.88 8.44 37.77
CA GLU A 203 14.68 8.28 38.99
C GLU A 203 15.77 7.24 38.69
N THR A 204 17.04 7.63 38.83
CA THR A 204 18.18 6.82 38.38
C THR A 204 18.46 5.58 39.25
N ILE A 205 19.26 4.65 38.72
CA ILE A 205 19.72 3.41 39.39
C ILE A 205 20.16 3.66 40.84
N ASP A 206 20.96 4.72 41.08
CA ASP A 206 21.29 5.21 42.42
C ASP A 206 20.16 6.14 42.91
N LYS A 207 19.05 5.51 43.33
CA LYS A 207 17.68 6.05 43.62
C LYS A 207 17.55 7.27 44.54
N ARG A 208 18.65 7.95 44.89
CA ARG A 208 18.69 9.09 45.81
C ARG A 208 19.57 10.26 45.34
N LYS A 209 20.29 10.16 44.21
CA LYS A 209 21.27 11.19 43.82
C LYS A 209 20.94 12.01 42.57
N MET A 210 20.26 11.45 41.57
CA MET A 210 20.02 12.16 40.31
C MET A 210 18.63 11.88 39.75
N GLU A 211 17.90 12.95 39.45
CA GLU A 211 16.63 12.92 38.70
C GLU A 211 16.90 13.46 37.30
N ILE A 212 16.58 12.68 36.27
CA ILE A 212 16.68 13.14 34.88
C ILE A 212 15.29 13.56 34.42
N ARG A 213 15.18 14.78 33.86
CA ARG A 213 13.97 15.24 33.18
C ARG A 213 14.30 15.48 31.71
N THR A 214 13.48 14.91 30.82
CA THR A 214 13.63 15.07 29.37
C THR A 214 12.39 15.75 28.81
N THR A 215 12.62 16.78 27.99
CA THR A 215 11.60 17.52 27.24
C THR A 215 12.07 17.67 25.80
N THR A 216 11.17 17.54 24.83
CA THR A 216 11.49 17.76 23.41
C THR A 216 10.57 18.79 22.78
N SER A 217 11.05 19.47 21.75
CA SER A 217 10.20 20.11 20.75
C SER A 217 9.82 19.09 19.67
N ARG A 218 8.82 19.40 18.82
CA ARG A 218 8.38 18.47 17.76
C ARG A 218 9.56 18.02 16.90
N ALA A 219 9.58 16.72 16.56
CA ALA A 219 10.60 16.12 15.70
C ALA A 219 10.77 16.90 14.38
N ILE A 220 12.02 17.07 13.94
CA ILE A 220 12.38 17.78 12.69
C ILE A 220 11.74 17.12 11.46
N ARG A 221 11.57 15.79 11.52
CA ARG A 221 10.88 14.98 10.52
C ARG A 221 9.88 14.05 11.21
N GLU A 222 8.75 13.82 10.58
CA GLU A 222 7.68 12.98 11.11
C GLU A 222 6.97 12.28 9.94
N MET A 223 6.75 10.97 10.08
CA MET A 223 5.92 10.24 9.13
C MET A 223 4.46 10.64 9.39
N SER A 224 3.74 11.06 8.35
CA SER A 224 2.36 11.53 8.49
C SER A 224 1.43 10.40 8.94
N ASN A 225 0.42 10.73 9.75
CA ASN A 225 -0.72 9.85 9.98
C ASN A 225 -1.45 9.55 8.65
N GLY A 226 -2.05 8.37 8.51
CA GLY A 226 -2.73 7.98 7.27
C GLY A 226 -2.73 6.48 6.98
N MET A 227 -3.03 6.14 5.73
CA MET A 227 -3.07 4.77 5.23
C MET A 227 -1.71 4.34 4.69
N TYR A 228 -1.19 3.23 5.21
CA TYR A 228 0.02 2.55 4.75
C TYR A 228 -0.28 1.07 4.51
N TYR A 229 0.62 0.35 3.85
CA TYR A 229 0.49 -1.10 3.73
C TYR A 229 1.85 -1.80 3.76
N PHE A 230 1.84 -3.11 4.00
CA PHE A 230 3.00 -3.97 3.84
C PHE A 230 2.61 -5.28 3.16
N ALA A 231 3.55 -5.91 2.46
CA ALA A 231 3.38 -7.29 1.99
C ALA A 231 3.61 -8.25 3.16
N ASN A 232 2.75 -9.26 3.30
CA ASN A 232 2.78 -10.14 4.47
C ASN A 232 4.05 -11.02 4.52
N ASP A 233 4.63 -11.31 3.35
CA ASP A 233 5.79 -12.20 3.18
C ASP A 233 7.11 -11.57 3.69
N ASN A 234 7.30 -10.26 3.48
CA ASN A 234 8.53 -9.55 3.80
C ASN A 234 8.37 -8.48 4.90
N ARG A 235 7.12 -8.12 5.26
CA ARG A 235 6.76 -7.10 6.27
C ARG A 235 7.45 -5.74 6.06
N VAL A 236 7.72 -5.39 4.80
CA VAL A 236 8.25 -4.07 4.41
C VAL A 236 7.10 -3.06 4.31
N LEU A 237 7.19 -1.97 5.06
CA LEU A 237 6.19 -0.90 5.03
C LEU A 237 6.37 -0.02 3.78
N MET A 238 5.27 0.21 3.07
CA MET A 238 5.18 0.94 1.83
C MET A 238 4.35 2.21 2.00
N MET A 239 4.72 3.27 1.27
CA MET A 239 4.03 4.56 1.26
C MET A 239 3.98 5.16 -0.16
N GLY A 240 3.34 6.33 -0.31
CA GLY A 240 3.25 7.04 -1.58
C GLY A 240 2.07 6.62 -2.49
N VAL A 241 1.37 5.52 -2.17
CA VAL A 241 0.17 5.08 -2.90
C VAL A 241 -1.12 5.71 -2.37
N ARG A 242 -2.14 5.81 -3.23
CA ARG A 242 -3.52 6.04 -2.79
C ARG A 242 -4.11 4.71 -2.32
N LEU A 243 -4.35 4.57 -1.04
CA LEU A 243 -4.88 3.35 -0.41
C LEU A 243 -6.23 3.65 0.24
N ASN A 244 -7.20 2.75 0.05
CA ASN A 244 -8.54 2.89 0.64
C ASN A 244 -8.49 2.89 2.17
N GLU A 245 -9.34 3.70 2.82
CA GLU A 245 -9.66 3.46 4.23
C GLU A 245 -10.47 2.16 4.44
N PRO A 246 -10.49 1.58 5.66
CA PRO A 246 -11.28 0.38 5.96
C PRO A 246 -12.78 0.52 5.64
N THR A 247 -13.35 1.72 5.81
CA THR A 247 -14.75 2.04 5.48
C THR A 247 -14.93 2.48 4.02
N GLU A 248 -13.85 2.78 3.31
CA GLU A 248 -13.83 3.14 1.89
C GLU A 248 -13.76 1.90 0.99
N SER A 249 -14.01 2.07 -0.31
CA SER A 249 -13.90 1.00 -1.32
C SER A 249 -13.87 1.54 -2.76
N ASP A 250 -13.14 2.63 -2.98
CA ASP A 250 -12.84 3.21 -4.30
C ASP A 250 -11.99 2.25 -5.14
N ILE A 251 -12.43 1.98 -6.38
CA ILE A 251 -11.71 1.11 -7.33
C ILE A 251 -10.49 1.80 -7.98
N HIS A 252 -10.34 3.11 -7.81
CA HIS A 252 -9.18 3.90 -8.25
C HIS A 252 -8.11 4.08 -7.15
N LYS A 253 -8.20 3.30 -6.07
CA LYS A 253 -7.24 3.28 -4.96
C LYS A 253 -6.89 1.84 -4.59
N LEU A 254 -5.67 1.59 -4.13
CA LEU A 254 -5.25 0.26 -3.71
C LEU A 254 -6.20 -0.32 -2.62
N GLY A 255 -6.32 -1.64 -2.57
CA GLY A 255 -7.01 -2.35 -1.50
C GLY A 255 -8.55 -2.40 -1.58
N TRP A 256 -9.14 -2.30 -2.77
CA TRP A 256 -10.58 -2.59 -3.00
C TRP A 256 -10.93 -4.09 -3.03
N PHE A 257 -9.97 -4.95 -3.41
CA PHE A 257 -10.12 -6.41 -3.40
C PHE A 257 -9.60 -7.00 -2.09
N ARG A 258 -10.53 -7.38 -1.19
CA ARG A 258 -10.25 -7.68 0.22
C ARG A 258 -10.55 -9.14 0.56
N THR A 259 -10.00 -9.62 1.66
CA THR A 259 -10.32 -10.95 2.23
C THR A 259 -10.82 -10.84 3.66
N ASN A 260 -11.79 -11.69 4.01
CA ASN A 260 -12.27 -11.89 5.38
C ASN A 260 -11.60 -13.10 6.07
N GLY A 261 -10.59 -13.70 5.45
CA GLY A 261 -9.90 -14.92 5.88
C GLY A 261 -10.34 -16.17 5.12
N ASN A 262 -11.64 -16.28 4.78
CA ASN A 262 -12.20 -17.46 4.11
C ASN A 262 -12.51 -17.22 2.62
N SER A 263 -12.78 -15.97 2.24
CA SER A 263 -13.22 -15.60 0.89
C SER A 263 -12.73 -14.21 0.50
N TRP A 264 -12.36 -14.07 -0.77
CA TRP A 264 -12.11 -12.77 -1.40
C TRP A 264 -13.44 -12.08 -1.75
N PHE A 265 -13.47 -10.75 -1.66
CA PHE A 265 -14.65 -9.95 -1.98
C PHE A 265 -14.29 -8.53 -2.39
N ILE A 266 -15.17 -7.92 -3.19
CA ILE A 266 -15.17 -6.49 -3.49
C ILE A 266 -16.41 -5.89 -2.83
N ARG A 267 -16.22 -4.87 -1.98
CA ARG A 267 -17.37 -4.23 -1.29
C ARG A 267 -18.21 -3.46 -2.30
N ASN A 268 -19.50 -3.80 -2.40
CA ASN A 268 -20.42 -3.37 -3.45
C ASN A 268 -19.92 -3.73 -4.87
N GLY A 269 -19.17 -4.83 -5.00
CA GLY A 269 -18.53 -5.27 -6.25
C GLY A 269 -19.52 -5.43 -7.41
N ILE A 270 -20.71 -5.96 -7.14
CA ILE A 270 -21.79 -6.13 -8.12
C ILE A 270 -22.03 -4.84 -8.94
N ILE A 271 -22.18 -3.71 -8.26
CA ILE A 271 -22.43 -2.41 -8.90
C ILE A 271 -21.15 -1.92 -9.57
N LYS A 272 -20.03 -1.92 -8.84
CA LYS A 272 -18.77 -1.32 -9.30
C LYS A 272 -18.12 -2.04 -10.48
N ILE A 273 -18.23 -3.36 -10.57
CA ILE A 273 -17.69 -4.11 -11.71
C ILE A 273 -18.57 -3.88 -12.94
N THR A 274 -19.90 -3.85 -12.79
CA THR A 274 -20.82 -3.48 -13.87
C THR A 274 -20.56 -2.06 -14.38
N ASP A 275 -20.39 -1.08 -13.48
CA ASP A 275 -20.18 0.33 -13.83
C ASP A 275 -18.77 0.63 -14.37
N SER A 276 -17.77 -0.21 -14.04
CA SER A 276 -16.38 -0.02 -14.50
C SER A 276 -16.04 -0.81 -15.77
N GLN A 277 -16.75 -1.89 -16.06
CA GLN A 277 -16.56 -2.66 -17.29
C GLN A 277 -17.16 -1.93 -18.49
N HIS A 278 -16.32 -1.66 -19.49
CA HIS A 278 -16.77 -1.24 -20.81
C HIS A 278 -16.45 -2.33 -21.83
N ILE A 279 -17.46 -2.77 -22.58
CA ILE A 279 -17.34 -3.76 -23.65
C ILE A 279 -17.78 -3.17 -25.00
N THR A 280 -17.15 -3.64 -26.07
CA THR A 280 -17.55 -3.39 -27.47
C THR A 280 -17.47 -4.71 -28.25
N MET A 281 -18.52 -5.05 -29.00
CA MET A 281 -18.50 -6.22 -29.89
C MET A 281 -17.89 -5.90 -31.25
N GLU A 282 -16.87 -6.66 -31.65
CA GLU A 282 -16.30 -6.60 -33.01
C GLU A 282 -17.07 -7.52 -33.96
N ASN A 283 -17.41 -8.73 -33.51
CA ASN A 283 -18.21 -9.70 -34.26
C ASN A 283 -18.99 -10.61 -33.29
N CYS A 284 -20.30 -10.41 -33.21
CA CYS A 284 -21.18 -11.17 -32.33
C CYS A 284 -21.23 -12.65 -32.69
N LYS A 285 -21.40 -13.00 -33.98
CA LYS A 285 -21.43 -14.39 -34.43
C LYS A 285 -20.10 -15.12 -34.18
N GLY A 286 -18.97 -14.41 -34.33
CA GLY A 286 -17.64 -14.92 -33.99
C GLY A 286 -17.27 -14.84 -32.51
N GLN A 287 -18.17 -14.34 -31.65
CA GLN A 287 -17.95 -14.09 -30.22
C GLN A 287 -16.70 -13.22 -29.93
N LEU A 288 -16.34 -12.30 -30.84
CA LEU A 288 -15.16 -11.42 -30.73
C LEU A 288 -15.52 -10.10 -30.05
N TYR A 289 -14.87 -9.80 -28.93
CA TYR A 289 -15.13 -8.60 -28.13
C TYR A 289 -13.86 -7.89 -27.68
N LEU A 290 -13.98 -6.58 -27.45
CA LEU A 290 -13.01 -5.75 -26.76
C LEU A 290 -13.56 -5.38 -25.38
N THR A 291 -12.83 -5.67 -24.31
CA THR A 291 -13.17 -5.28 -22.92
C THR A 291 -12.11 -4.32 -22.34
N ARG A 292 -12.51 -3.45 -21.42
CA ARG A 292 -11.62 -2.65 -20.58
C ARG A 292 -12.28 -2.35 -19.22
N TYR A 293 -11.46 -2.07 -18.21
CA TYR A 293 -11.93 -1.68 -16.88
C TYR A 293 -11.51 -0.25 -16.54
N ASN A 294 -12.47 0.56 -16.10
CA ASN A 294 -12.25 1.85 -15.46
C ASN A 294 -11.97 1.66 -13.96
N ALA A 295 -10.83 1.04 -13.67
CA ALA A 295 -10.35 0.73 -12.31
C ALA A 295 -8.82 0.89 -12.26
N GLU A 296 -8.23 0.93 -11.07
CA GLU A 296 -6.77 0.93 -10.90
C GLU A 296 -6.32 -0.25 -10.03
N TYR A 297 -5.01 -0.54 -10.03
CA TYR A 297 -4.40 -1.60 -9.19
C TYR A 297 -4.99 -3.00 -9.43
N PHE A 298 -5.17 -3.36 -10.70
CA PHE A 298 -5.43 -4.74 -11.15
C PHE A 298 -4.40 -5.15 -12.20
N MET A 299 -4.34 -6.44 -12.50
CA MET A 299 -3.59 -7.00 -13.62
C MET A 299 -4.51 -7.83 -14.51
N THR A 300 -4.06 -8.08 -15.72
CA THR A 300 -4.70 -8.97 -16.69
C THR A 300 -3.66 -9.90 -17.31
N ASN A 301 -4.11 -10.85 -18.13
CA ASN A 301 -3.25 -11.87 -18.72
C ASN A 301 -2.20 -11.26 -19.65
N GLY A 302 -0.96 -11.12 -19.13
CA GLY A 302 0.19 -10.58 -19.84
C GLY A 302 0.84 -9.37 -19.16
N ASP A 303 0.16 -8.72 -18.22
CA ASP A 303 0.71 -7.58 -17.46
C ASP A 303 1.79 -8.05 -16.48
N ARG A 304 2.73 -7.16 -16.13
CA ARG A 304 3.73 -7.40 -15.08
C ARG A 304 3.40 -6.55 -13.87
N ILE A 305 3.62 -7.08 -12.67
CA ILE A 305 3.45 -6.32 -11.42
C ILE A 305 4.34 -5.06 -11.34
N MET A 306 5.44 -5.01 -12.10
CA MET A 306 6.31 -3.83 -12.22
C MET A 306 5.67 -2.67 -13.00
N ASP A 307 4.61 -2.94 -13.76
CA ASP A 307 3.85 -1.90 -14.48
C ASP A 307 2.88 -1.17 -13.52
N LEU A 308 2.69 -1.68 -12.29
CA LEU A 308 1.90 -1.05 -11.24
C LEU A 308 2.78 -0.18 -10.33
N ASP A 309 2.40 1.10 -10.20
CA ASP A 309 2.93 1.99 -9.16
C ASP A 309 2.43 1.54 -7.78
N LEU A 310 3.23 0.70 -7.12
CA LEU A 310 3.01 0.24 -5.76
C LEU A 310 3.64 1.17 -4.71
N GLY A 311 4.08 2.36 -5.12
CA GLY A 311 4.79 3.31 -4.27
C GLY A 311 6.21 2.85 -3.92
N TYR A 312 6.75 3.45 -2.87
CA TYR A 312 8.13 3.24 -2.42
C TYR A 312 8.17 2.82 -0.95
N ARG A 313 9.30 2.26 -0.52
CA ARG A 313 9.44 1.74 0.84
C ARG A 313 9.66 2.90 1.81
N VAL A 314 9.12 2.77 3.02
CA VAL A 314 9.33 3.76 4.08
C VAL A 314 10.80 3.77 4.53
N ASP A 315 11.49 2.62 4.52
CA ASP A 315 12.91 2.50 4.87
C ASP A 315 13.89 2.94 3.76
N GLU A 316 13.40 3.36 2.59
CA GLU A 316 14.22 4.06 1.57
C GLU A 316 14.36 5.56 1.89
N GLN A 317 13.65 6.09 2.88
CA GLN A 317 13.74 7.48 3.29
C GLN A 317 15.04 7.76 4.04
N ASN A 318 15.81 8.77 3.60
CA ASN A 318 17.15 9.11 4.12
C ASN A 318 17.25 9.53 5.60
N TRP A 319 16.11 9.58 6.30
CA TRP A 319 15.98 9.93 7.72
C TRP A 319 15.39 8.79 8.56
N ILE A 320 15.20 7.60 7.96
CA ILE A 320 14.69 6.40 8.63
C ILE A 320 15.80 5.35 8.67
N GLU A 321 16.19 4.92 9.87
CA GLU A 321 17.21 3.87 10.09
C GLU A 321 16.59 2.50 9.86
N ARG A 322 15.37 2.34 10.38
CA ARG A 322 14.63 1.08 10.32
C ARG A 322 13.15 1.32 10.56
N VAL A 323 12.33 0.52 9.90
CA VAL A 323 10.91 0.34 10.27
C VAL A 323 10.73 -1.04 10.87
N GLU A 324 9.96 -1.13 11.95
CA GLU A 324 9.61 -2.38 12.62
C GLU A 324 8.10 -2.45 12.82
N ILE A 325 7.49 -3.55 12.37
CA ILE A 325 6.05 -3.80 12.49
C ILE A 325 5.86 -4.87 13.58
N SER A 326 5.20 -4.50 14.69
CA SER A 326 4.91 -5.40 15.81
C SER A 326 4.33 -6.73 15.34
N GLY A 327 4.65 -7.84 16.01
CA GLY A 327 4.21 -9.18 15.62
C GLY A 327 2.68 -9.41 15.66
N ASP A 328 1.94 -8.51 16.32
CA ASP A 328 0.47 -8.47 16.37
C ASP A 328 -0.15 -7.43 15.42
N ASP A 329 0.67 -6.79 14.58
CA ASP A 329 0.31 -5.73 13.63
C ASP A 329 -0.36 -4.48 14.27
N ARG A 330 -0.22 -4.27 15.60
CA ARG A 330 -0.88 -3.14 16.31
C ARG A 330 -0.06 -1.87 16.42
N VAL A 331 1.26 -1.96 16.31
CA VAL A 331 2.18 -0.83 16.44
C VAL A 331 3.21 -0.89 15.32
N ILE A 332 3.46 0.26 14.70
CA ILE A 332 4.58 0.45 13.78
C ILE A 332 5.58 1.39 14.43
N ARG A 333 6.82 0.92 14.59
CA ARG A 333 7.95 1.70 15.07
C ARG A 333 8.79 2.17 13.87
N VAL A 334 9.02 3.47 13.80
CA VAL A 334 9.98 4.09 12.89
C VAL A 334 11.16 4.59 13.72
N ILE A 335 12.35 4.05 13.48
CA ILE A 335 13.60 4.49 14.11
C ILE A 335 14.23 5.53 13.19
N HIS A 336 14.55 6.70 13.73
CA HIS A 336 15.11 7.80 12.95
C HIS A 336 16.60 7.55 12.64
N ALA A 337 16.95 7.58 11.35
CA ALA A 337 18.33 7.67 10.92
C ALA A 337 18.77 9.12 10.83
N GLU A 338 20.05 9.26 11.07
CA GLU A 338 20.87 10.21 10.34
C GLU A 338 21.79 9.32 9.46
N GLY A 339 21.63 9.34 8.13
CA GLY A 339 22.26 8.51 7.07
C GLY A 339 23.70 8.82 6.54
N THR A 340 23.98 9.74 5.60
CA THR A 340 25.25 9.80 4.79
C THR A 340 26.60 9.28 5.42
N VAL A 341 27.31 8.36 4.75
CA VAL A 341 28.47 7.58 5.29
C VAL A 341 29.78 8.38 5.47
N ILE A 342 30.41 8.27 6.64
CA ILE A 342 31.73 8.82 7.00
C ILE A 342 32.65 7.68 7.52
N HIS A 343 33.94 7.70 7.19
CA HIS A 343 34.90 6.67 7.60
C HIS A 343 35.82 7.16 8.73
N GLY A 344 35.79 6.47 9.86
CA GLY A 344 36.66 6.75 11.02
C GLY A 344 36.25 7.98 11.85
N GLY A 345 36.04 7.80 13.15
CA GLY A 345 35.98 8.94 14.07
C GLY A 345 35.41 8.66 15.46
N LYS A 346 35.42 9.69 16.29
CA LYS A 346 34.88 9.76 17.65
C LYS A 346 34.56 11.24 17.96
N GLY A 347 33.43 11.53 18.58
CA GLY A 347 33.00 12.90 18.90
C GLY A 347 32.54 13.72 17.69
N THR A 348 32.68 15.05 17.80
CA THR A 348 32.07 16.01 16.88
C THR A 348 32.93 16.34 15.65
N LEU A 349 32.33 16.26 14.46
CA LEU A 349 32.82 16.86 13.23
C LEU A 349 32.05 18.15 12.92
N ILE A 350 32.73 19.14 12.37
CA ILE A 350 32.15 20.37 11.82
C ILE A 350 32.32 20.32 10.31
N GLY A 351 31.27 20.65 9.57
CA GLY A 351 31.29 20.70 8.11
C GLY A 351 30.94 22.05 7.55
N TYR A 352 31.59 22.39 6.45
CA TYR A 352 31.40 23.63 5.68
C TYR A 352 31.12 23.27 4.23
N VAL A 353 30.14 23.95 3.64
CA VAL A 353 29.69 23.75 2.27
C VAL A 353 30.02 24.99 1.47
N HIS A 354 30.93 24.84 0.50
CA HIS A 354 31.45 25.92 -0.33
C HIS A 354 30.99 25.75 -1.78
N ARG A 355 30.82 26.88 -2.47
CA ARG A 355 30.52 26.90 -3.91
C ARG A 355 31.72 26.46 -4.77
N SER A 356 32.94 26.55 -4.24
CA SER A 356 34.19 26.31 -4.97
C SER A 356 35.37 25.99 -4.04
N GLU A 357 36.47 25.45 -4.60
CA GLU A 357 37.64 24.97 -3.85
C GLU A 357 38.46 26.07 -3.17
N ASP A 358 38.33 27.32 -3.64
CA ASP A 358 38.93 28.52 -3.06
C ASP A 358 38.31 28.92 -1.71
N LYS A 359 37.16 28.32 -1.35
CA LYS A 359 36.39 28.56 -0.11
C LYS A 359 36.04 30.04 0.14
N SER A 360 35.96 30.84 -0.92
CA SER A 360 35.70 32.29 -0.83
C SER A 360 34.32 32.62 -0.23
N SER A 361 33.34 31.73 -0.37
CA SER A 361 32.08 31.76 0.39
C SER A 361 31.78 30.41 1.04
N THR A 362 31.16 30.48 2.21
CA THR A 362 30.49 29.34 2.86
C THR A 362 28.99 29.50 2.64
N ASP A 363 28.40 28.66 1.79
CA ASP A 363 26.96 28.68 1.49
C ASP A 363 26.15 28.14 2.69
N TRP A 364 26.72 27.17 3.42
CA TRP A 364 26.10 26.52 4.58
C TRP A 364 27.15 25.85 5.47
N SER A 365 26.81 25.59 6.74
CA SER A 365 27.65 24.83 7.67
C SER A 365 26.79 24.02 8.62
N PHE A 366 27.34 22.91 9.13
CA PHE A 366 26.66 21.93 9.96
C PHE A 366 27.63 21.29 10.95
N SER A 367 27.10 20.53 11.91
CA SER A 367 27.88 19.64 12.78
C SER A 367 27.32 18.23 12.77
N ILE A 368 28.17 17.24 13.01
CA ILE A 368 27.83 15.81 13.06
C ILE A 368 28.45 15.22 14.31
N GLU A 369 27.67 14.51 15.12
CA GLU A 369 28.17 13.77 16.26
C GLU A 369 28.34 12.27 15.93
N ILE A 370 29.56 11.74 16.12
CA ILE A 370 29.87 10.33 15.89
C ILE A 370 29.59 9.48 17.14
N GLY A 371 29.56 10.11 18.32
CA GLY A 371 29.35 9.49 19.62
C GLY A 371 30.64 8.98 20.30
N THR A 372 30.45 8.12 21.29
CA THR A 372 31.47 7.78 22.31
C THR A 372 32.48 6.72 21.90
N ALA A 373 32.03 5.68 21.22
CA ALA A 373 32.90 4.60 20.75
C ALA A 373 33.67 5.04 19.49
N THR A 374 34.95 4.70 19.41
CA THR A 374 35.74 4.89 18.19
C THR A 374 35.16 4.02 17.07
N ARG A 375 34.48 4.64 16.10
CA ARG A 375 33.83 3.92 14.99
C ARG A 375 34.76 3.89 13.79
N THR A 376 35.00 2.69 13.24
CA THR A 376 35.77 2.52 11.99
C THR A 376 34.99 2.98 10.76
N LYS A 377 33.65 2.88 10.80
CA LYS A 377 32.72 3.45 9.84
C LYS A 377 31.47 3.96 10.59
N PHE A 378 30.95 5.10 10.15
CA PHE A 378 29.75 5.75 10.68
C PHE A 378 28.97 6.39 9.52
N THR A 379 27.77 6.90 9.78
CA THR A 379 26.70 7.16 8.80
C THR A 379 25.80 8.22 9.50
N ALA A 380 25.76 9.47 8.99
CA ALA A 380 24.98 10.63 9.46
C ALA A 380 24.36 11.47 8.31
N THR A 381 23.04 11.75 8.35
CA THR A 381 22.28 12.55 7.36
C THR A 381 22.15 13.93 7.92
N ILE A 382 22.49 14.89 7.09
CA ILE A 382 22.47 16.29 7.45
C ILE A 382 21.19 16.89 6.87
N GLY A 383 20.18 17.06 7.72
CA GLY A 383 18.94 17.74 7.36
C GLY A 383 19.14 19.24 7.14
N GLY A 384 18.14 19.91 6.58
CA GLY A 384 18.13 21.38 6.52
C GLY A 384 19.02 22.02 5.45
N ILE A 385 19.40 21.29 4.40
CA ILE A 385 20.10 21.85 3.23
C ILE A 385 19.31 23.08 2.70
N PRO A 386 19.92 24.28 2.63
CA PRO A 386 19.22 25.47 2.15
C PRO A 386 18.75 25.34 0.70
N PRO A 387 17.55 25.86 0.35
CA PRO A 387 16.98 25.70 -1.00
C PRO A 387 17.74 26.43 -2.12
N GLY A 388 18.75 27.25 -1.79
CA GLY A 388 19.67 27.86 -2.75
C GLY A 388 20.75 26.92 -3.28
N ILE A 389 20.90 25.72 -2.71
CA ILE A 389 21.86 24.70 -3.17
C ILE A 389 21.18 23.79 -4.18
N ILE A 390 21.43 24.05 -5.46
CA ILE A 390 20.81 23.38 -6.63
C ILE A 390 21.84 22.77 -7.60
N SER A 391 23.09 22.64 -7.16
CA SER A 391 24.20 22.09 -7.94
C SER A 391 25.29 21.61 -7.00
N ASP A 392 26.29 20.90 -7.54
CA ASP A 392 27.42 20.33 -6.80
C ASP A 392 28.08 21.35 -5.85
N ARG A 393 28.63 20.85 -4.74
CA ARG A 393 29.31 21.69 -3.74
C ARG A 393 30.59 21.04 -3.26
N TYR A 394 31.56 21.89 -2.94
CA TYR A 394 32.80 21.47 -2.30
C TYR A 394 32.58 21.46 -0.78
N VAL A 395 32.55 20.27 -0.20
CA VAL A 395 32.24 20.07 1.22
C VAL A 395 33.49 19.68 1.97
N CYS A 396 33.79 20.43 3.02
CA CYS A 396 34.90 20.20 3.93
C CYS A 396 34.39 19.72 5.29
N LEU A 397 35.09 18.79 5.92
CA LEU A 397 34.83 18.26 7.26
C LEU A 397 36.10 18.39 8.10
N GLN A 398 35.99 18.86 9.34
CA GLN A 398 37.10 18.93 10.30
C GLN A 398 36.66 18.48 11.70
N PRO A 399 37.53 17.84 12.50
CA PRO A 399 37.27 17.59 13.92
C PRO A 399 37.06 18.88 14.71
N ALA A 400 36.10 18.87 15.64
CA ALA A 400 35.89 20.00 16.54
C ALA A 400 37.12 20.21 17.44
N GLY A 401 37.86 21.30 17.20
CA GLY A 401 39.09 21.64 17.92
C GLY A 401 40.38 21.38 17.15
N ASP A 402 40.34 20.74 15.98
CA ASP A 402 41.48 20.59 15.08
C ASP A 402 41.10 20.97 13.64
N ALA A 403 41.34 22.24 13.29
CA ALA A 403 41.13 22.75 11.95
C ALA A 403 42.24 22.34 10.95
N THR A 404 43.31 21.68 11.41
CA THR A 404 44.41 21.23 10.53
C THR A 404 44.16 19.85 9.95
N ALA A 405 43.31 19.05 10.58
CA ALA A 405 42.85 17.74 10.12
C ALA A 405 41.63 17.81 9.17
N GLU A 406 41.43 18.95 8.50
CA GLU A 406 40.34 19.15 7.54
C GLU A 406 40.48 18.25 6.30
N GLN A 407 39.37 17.66 5.85
CA GLN A 407 39.27 16.90 4.62
C GLN A 407 38.13 17.42 3.76
N CYS A 408 38.40 17.71 2.49
CA CYS A 408 37.42 18.27 1.56
C CYS A 408 37.18 17.37 0.34
N LYS A 409 35.97 17.41 -0.20
CA LYS A 409 35.59 16.71 -1.42
C LYS A 409 34.42 17.38 -2.12
N TRP A 410 34.38 17.32 -3.45
CA TRP A 410 33.16 17.59 -4.21
C TRP A 410 32.10 16.52 -3.93
N LEU A 411 30.90 16.97 -3.59
CA LEU A 411 29.70 16.14 -3.50
C LEU A 411 28.74 16.53 -4.64
N ASN A 412 28.31 15.51 -5.38
CA ASN A 412 27.36 15.66 -6.48
C ASN A 412 25.98 16.05 -5.96
N TYR A 413 25.30 16.94 -6.66
CA TYR A 413 23.91 17.26 -6.43
C TYR A 413 23.00 16.37 -7.28
N GLU A 414 22.19 15.54 -6.62
CA GLU A 414 21.20 14.69 -7.27
C GLU A 414 19.78 15.14 -6.87
N ALA A 415 18.98 15.49 -7.87
CA ALA A 415 17.57 15.81 -7.70
C ALA A 415 16.71 14.84 -8.52
N ALA A 416 15.97 13.97 -7.83
CA ALA A 416 14.99 13.10 -8.47
C ALA A 416 13.71 13.90 -8.82
N PRO A 417 13.20 13.84 -10.06
CA PRO A 417 11.91 14.43 -10.39
C PRO A 417 10.78 13.70 -9.66
N LEU A 418 9.73 14.42 -9.29
CA LEU A 418 8.50 13.79 -8.77
C LEU A 418 7.92 12.88 -9.85
N GLN A 419 7.67 11.61 -9.53
CA GLN A 419 7.09 10.67 -10.48
C GLN A 419 5.66 11.11 -10.85
N GLN A 420 5.45 11.43 -12.13
CA GLN A 420 4.12 11.72 -12.66
C GLN A 420 3.49 10.44 -13.17
N ARG A 421 2.30 10.12 -12.65
CA ARG A 421 1.57 8.90 -13.00
C ARG A 421 0.69 9.12 -14.22
N GLN A 422 0.92 8.33 -15.27
CA GLN A 422 -0.03 8.16 -16.38
C GLN A 422 -0.23 6.67 -16.65
N MET A 423 -1.42 6.17 -16.32
CA MET A 423 -1.88 4.83 -16.71
C MET A 423 -3.02 4.98 -17.71
N ALA A 424 -2.76 4.63 -18.97
CA ALA A 424 -3.80 4.55 -19.99
C ALA A 424 -4.38 3.13 -19.99
N HIS A 425 -5.65 2.98 -19.59
CA HIS A 425 -6.35 1.69 -19.62
C HIS A 425 -6.41 1.18 -21.08
N ARG A 426 -5.86 -0.01 -21.33
CA ARG A 426 -5.84 -0.64 -22.65
C ARG A 426 -7.10 -1.48 -22.87
N TRP A 427 -7.58 -1.50 -24.11
CA TRP A 427 -8.60 -2.46 -24.54
C TRP A 427 -7.96 -3.84 -24.72
N GLN A 428 -8.73 -4.88 -24.42
CA GLN A 428 -8.30 -6.27 -24.45
C GLN A 428 -9.24 -7.08 -25.33
N ALA A 429 -8.68 -7.74 -26.34
CA ALA A 429 -9.43 -8.62 -27.22
C ALA A 429 -9.67 -9.98 -26.55
N GLY A 430 -10.90 -10.47 -26.64
CA GLY A 430 -11.31 -11.78 -26.18
C GLY A 430 -12.16 -12.51 -27.22
N ILE A 431 -12.19 -13.84 -27.10
CA ILE A 431 -13.03 -14.72 -27.91
C ILE A 431 -13.89 -15.52 -26.94
N GLY A 432 -15.21 -15.31 -27.01
CA GLY A 432 -16.19 -16.01 -26.20
C GLY A 432 -16.35 -17.46 -26.66
N ASN A 433 -16.62 -18.36 -25.71
CA ASN A 433 -16.99 -19.73 -26.00
C ASN A 433 -18.45 -19.96 -25.64
N CYS A 434 -19.31 -20.10 -26.66
CA CYS A 434 -20.70 -20.49 -26.49
C CYS A 434 -21.10 -21.45 -27.61
N PRO A 435 -21.11 -22.78 -27.37
CA PRO A 435 -21.68 -23.74 -28.31
C PRO A 435 -23.21 -23.54 -28.40
N GLY A 436 -23.77 -23.52 -29.61
CA GLY A 436 -25.20 -23.21 -29.84
C GLY A 436 -25.52 -21.72 -30.01
N CYS A 437 -24.74 -20.79 -29.45
CA CYS A 437 -25.02 -19.35 -29.62
C CYS A 437 -25.05 -18.96 -31.10
N ASN A 438 -26.13 -18.27 -31.50
CA ASN A 438 -26.37 -17.81 -32.87
C ASN A 438 -26.57 -18.90 -33.93
N GLU A 439 -26.71 -20.17 -33.53
CA GLU A 439 -27.14 -21.24 -34.42
C GLU A 439 -28.64 -21.12 -34.73
N ARG A 440 -29.02 -21.25 -36.01
CA ARG A 440 -30.41 -21.06 -36.46
C ARG A 440 -31.00 -22.34 -37.03
N GLY A 441 -31.61 -23.12 -36.13
CA GLY A 441 -33.07 -23.37 -36.19
C GLY A 441 -33.69 -24.14 -37.36
N ILE A 442 -32.98 -24.52 -38.43
CA ILE A 442 -33.57 -25.41 -39.47
C ILE A 442 -33.68 -26.83 -38.93
N GLU A 443 -32.63 -27.32 -38.28
CA GLU A 443 -32.61 -28.66 -37.67
C GLU A 443 -33.56 -28.74 -36.47
N ASN A 444 -33.63 -27.67 -35.68
CA ASN A 444 -34.52 -27.56 -34.52
C ASN A 444 -36.02 -27.35 -34.92
N PHE A 445 -36.29 -26.84 -36.12
CA PHE A 445 -37.64 -26.77 -36.69
C PHE A 445 -38.12 -28.15 -37.18
N LEU A 446 -37.22 -28.94 -37.80
CA LEU A 446 -37.54 -30.29 -38.25
C LEU A 446 -37.74 -31.27 -37.09
N LEU A 447 -36.97 -31.15 -36.00
CA LEU A 447 -37.17 -31.95 -34.79
C LEU A 447 -38.53 -31.68 -34.12
N LYS A 448 -38.98 -30.42 -34.05
CA LYS A 448 -40.31 -30.06 -33.53
C LYS A 448 -41.48 -30.47 -34.43
N LEU A 449 -41.20 -30.92 -35.66
CA LEU A 449 -42.17 -31.51 -36.58
C LEU A 449 -42.19 -33.05 -36.53
N ASP A 450 -41.39 -33.71 -35.69
CA ASP A 450 -41.50 -35.16 -35.46
C ASP A 450 -42.78 -35.47 -34.66
N PRO A 451 -43.78 -36.16 -35.24
CA PRO A 451 -45.04 -36.46 -34.56
C PRO A 451 -44.87 -37.31 -33.29
N ARG A 452 -43.70 -37.91 -33.07
CA ARG A 452 -43.40 -38.71 -31.87
C ARG A 452 -43.25 -37.84 -30.62
N GLN A 453 -42.68 -36.65 -30.74
CA GLN A 453 -42.46 -35.74 -29.60
C GLN A 453 -43.73 -34.98 -29.19
N TRP A 454 -44.77 -34.93 -30.03
CA TRP A 454 -46.04 -34.27 -29.71
C TRP A 454 -46.85 -35.00 -28.62
N PHE A 455 -46.47 -36.23 -28.27
CA PHE A 455 -47.13 -37.05 -27.24
C PHE A 455 -46.36 -37.06 -25.90
N ASP A 456 -45.11 -36.58 -25.86
CA ASP A 456 -44.30 -36.52 -24.65
C ASP A 456 -44.75 -35.37 -23.75
N GLY A 457 -45.65 -35.66 -22.80
CA GLY A 457 -46.15 -34.71 -21.80
C GLY A 457 -47.61 -34.87 -21.39
N LEU A 458 -48.39 -35.68 -22.13
CA LEU A 458 -49.81 -35.92 -21.83
C LEU A 458 -49.99 -36.89 -20.64
N ASN A 459 -49.87 -36.36 -19.42
CA ASN A 459 -50.02 -37.13 -18.19
C ASN A 459 -51.49 -37.25 -17.69
N SER A 460 -52.45 -36.57 -18.33
CA SER A 460 -53.87 -36.70 -18.04
C SER A 460 -54.71 -37.13 -19.24
N THR A 461 -55.69 -38.00 -19.02
CA THR A 461 -56.73 -38.34 -20.01
C THR A 461 -57.58 -37.13 -20.43
N THR A 462 -57.63 -36.07 -19.61
CA THR A 462 -58.33 -34.83 -19.98
C THR A 462 -57.54 -34.00 -20.98
N GLU A 463 -56.20 -33.97 -20.86
CA GLU A 463 -55.32 -33.18 -21.73
C GLU A 463 -55.27 -33.79 -23.15
N ALA A 464 -55.21 -35.12 -23.23
CA ALA A 464 -55.30 -35.84 -24.50
C ALA A 464 -56.66 -35.61 -25.20
N ALA A 465 -57.75 -35.55 -24.43
CA ALA A 465 -59.08 -35.26 -24.96
C ALA A 465 -59.23 -33.81 -25.45
N THR A 466 -58.68 -32.82 -24.72
CA THR A 466 -58.68 -31.42 -25.18
C THR A 466 -57.81 -31.22 -26.41
N PHE A 467 -56.64 -31.85 -26.49
CA PHE A 467 -55.76 -31.79 -27.66
C PHE A 467 -56.42 -32.40 -28.91
N ALA A 468 -57.05 -33.58 -28.76
CA ALA A 468 -57.80 -34.20 -29.85
C ALA A 468 -59.00 -33.34 -30.30
N PHE A 469 -59.67 -32.66 -29.37
CA PHE A 469 -60.76 -31.74 -29.68
C PHE A 469 -60.28 -30.47 -30.41
N GLU A 470 -59.16 -29.87 -30.00
CA GLU A 470 -58.56 -28.73 -30.70
C GLU A 470 -58.10 -29.09 -32.11
N ILE A 471 -57.45 -30.24 -32.31
CA ILE A 471 -57.09 -30.73 -33.65
C ILE A 471 -58.36 -30.97 -34.49
N ALA A 472 -59.41 -31.55 -33.92
CA ALA A 472 -60.67 -31.74 -34.62
C ALA A 472 -61.34 -30.40 -35.02
N LEU A 473 -61.27 -29.37 -34.17
CA LEU A 473 -61.74 -28.01 -34.48
C LEU A 473 -60.90 -27.32 -35.56
N ILE A 474 -59.58 -27.51 -35.57
CA ILE A 474 -58.69 -26.99 -36.62
C ILE A 474 -59.00 -27.66 -37.95
N ILE A 475 -59.16 -28.99 -37.99
CA ILE A 475 -59.54 -29.72 -39.21
C ILE A 475 -60.94 -29.30 -39.67
N ALA A 476 -61.91 -29.13 -38.76
CA ALA A 476 -63.25 -28.68 -39.09
C ALA A 476 -63.29 -27.23 -39.62
N THR A 477 -62.48 -26.32 -39.09
CA THR A 477 -62.39 -24.93 -39.59
C THR A 477 -61.65 -24.85 -40.93
N ILE A 478 -60.64 -25.69 -41.18
CA ILE A 478 -60.01 -25.84 -42.50
C ILE A 478 -61.01 -26.40 -43.53
N LEU A 479 -61.75 -27.46 -43.20
CA LEU A 479 -62.79 -28.00 -44.07
C LEU A 479 -63.92 -26.99 -44.33
N ALA A 480 -64.36 -26.26 -43.31
CA ALA A 480 -65.37 -25.21 -43.45
C ALA A 480 -64.88 -24.05 -44.33
N THR A 481 -63.64 -23.59 -44.16
CA THR A 481 -63.07 -22.53 -45.02
C THR A 481 -62.87 -23.02 -46.46
N VAL A 482 -62.43 -24.26 -46.69
CA VAL A 482 -62.37 -24.86 -48.04
C VAL A 482 -63.77 -24.96 -48.66
N LEU A 483 -64.79 -25.36 -47.89
CA LEU A 483 -66.17 -25.42 -48.37
C LEU A 483 -66.74 -24.02 -48.68
N ILE A 484 -66.54 -23.03 -47.82
CA ILE A 484 -66.96 -21.64 -48.05
C ILE A 484 -66.26 -21.07 -49.31
N CYS A 485 -64.95 -21.26 -49.43
CA CYS A 485 -64.20 -20.84 -50.62
C CYS A 485 -64.73 -21.52 -51.90
N THR A 486 -64.91 -22.84 -51.89
CA THR A 486 -65.29 -23.60 -53.10
C THR A 486 -66.76 -23.55 -53.46
N LYS A 487 -67.67 -23.40 -52.49
CA LYS A 487 -69.13 -23.42 -52.69
C LYS A 487 -69.82 -22.06 -52.56
N CYS A 488 -69.21 -21.08 -51.91
CA CYS A 488 -69.78 -19.74 -51.76
C CYS A 488 -68.97 -18.71 -52.55
N ILE A 489 -67.67 -18.58 -52.29
CA ILE A 489 -66.84 -17.51 -52.87
C ILE A 489 -66.61 -17.73 -54.38
N ILE A 490 -66.18 -18.92 -54.81
CA ILE A 490 -65.92 -19.21 -56.23
C ILE A 490 -67.18 -19.05 -57.11
N PRO A 491 -68.38 -19.53 -56.72
CA PRO A 491 -69.60 -19.29 -57.50
C PRO A 491 -70.03 -17.81 -57.54
N LEU A 492 -69.96 -17.09 -56.41
CA LEU A 492 -70.27 -15.65 -56.38
C LEU A 492 -69.33 -14.84 -57.28
N ALA A 493 -68.03 -15.15 -57.26
CA ALA A 493 -67.05 -14.53 -58.16
C ALA A 493 -67.30 -14.84 -59.65
N ARG A 494 -67.91 -15.99 -59.98
CA ARG A 494 -68.33 -16.28 -61.37
C ARG A 494 -69.57 -15.51 -61.79
N CYS A 495 -70.54 -15.30 -60.89
CA CYS A 495 -71.75 -14.53 -61.18
C CYS A 495 -71.50 -13.03 -61.38
N THR A 496 -70.57 -12.43 -60.64
CA THR A 496 -70.23 -10.99 -60.80
C THR A 496 -69.49 -10.70 -62.11
N ILE A 497 -68.70 -11.65 -62.62
CA ILE A 497 -67.95 -11.51 -63.89
C ILE A 497 -68.86 -11.72 -65.11
N SER A 498 -70.02 -12.39 -64.97
CA SER A 498 -70.92 -12.66 -66.10
C SER A 498 -71.84 -11.50 -66.54
N PHE A 499 -71.98 -10.43 -65.76
CA PHE A 499 -72.93 -9.34 -66.06
C PHE A 499 -72.39 -8.19 -66.93
N SER A 500 -71.10 -8.18 -67.30
CA SER A 500 -70.52 -7.12 -68.14
C SER A 500 -70.48 -7.47 -69.64
N LYS A 501 -71.65 -7.53 -70.30
CA LYS A 501 -71.75 -7.30 -71.76
C LYS A 501 -72.93 -6.38 -72.10
N PRO A 502 -72.70 -5.27 -72.82
CA PRO A 502 -73.75 -4.31 -73.16
C PRO A 502 -74.66 -4.83 -74.29
N PRO A 503 -75.92 -4.34 -74.37
CA PRO A 503 -76.81 -4.66 -75.47
C PRO A 503 -76.30 -4.08 -76.80
N LYS A 504 -76.44 -4.84 -77.89
CA LYS A 504 -76.21 -4.37 -79.27
C LYS A 504 -77.45 -4.55 -80.13
N LYS A 505 -78.26 -3.50 -80.24
CA LYS A 505 -78.48 -2.76 -81.49
C LYS A 505 -79.31 -1.52 -81.24
#